data_AF-A0A6G2U2Z0-F1
#
_entry.id   AF-A0A6G2U2Z0-F1
#
_cell.length_a   1.000
_cell.length_b   1.000
_cell.length_c   1.000
_cell.angle_alpha   90.00
_cell.angle_beta   90.00
_cell.angle_gamma   90.00
#
_symmetry.space_group_name_H-M   'P 1'
#
loop_
_entity.id
_entity.type
_entity.pdbx_description
1 polymer ?
#
loop_
_entity_poly.entity_id
_entity_poly.type
_entity_poly.pdbx_seq_one_letter_code
_entity_poly.pdbx_strand_id
1 'polypeptide(L)'
;MSSRRTFPATDTDTDTDTAAGTGEGTGRAAAPVRRFGKVIRLRPEHREKYLRLHADVWPAVLATITACGLRNYSIFLQGDLLFSYVEYAGDDYAADMARMAADPVTREWWRLTDPCQQQTEGAVAGEWWTPMREVFHHD
;
A
#
# COMPACT_ATOMS: atom_id res chain seq x y z
N MET A 1 -17.23 -15.54 3.31
CA MET A 1 -16.68 -15.17 4.63
C MET A 1 -15.77 -13.97 4.43
N SER A 2 -16.18 -12.79 4.89
CA SER A 2 -15.43 -11.55 4.69
C SER A 2 -14.27 -11.52 5.69
N SER A 3 -13.07 -11.90 5.24
CA SER A 3 -11.86 -11.79 6.05
C SER A 3 -11.58 -10.31 6.33
N ARG A 4 -11.66 -9.89 7.60
CA ARG A 4 -11.22 -8.55 8.01
C ARG A 4 -9.71 -8.51 7.81
N ARG A 5 -9.23 -7.65 6.91
CA ARG A 5 -7.80 -7.38 6.76
C ARG A 5 -7.34 -6.62 8.00
N THR A 6 -6.44 -7.22 8.76
CA THR A 6 -5.76 -6.58 9.88
C THR A 6 -4.38 -6.18 9.39
N PHE A 7 -4.14 -4.88 9.25
CA PHE A 7 -2.78 -4.38 9.04
C PHE A 7 -2.06 -4.44 10.39
N PRO A 8 -0.94 -5.18 10.53
CA PRO A 8 -0.17 -5.14 11.76
C PRO A 8 0.48 -3.76 11.93
N ALA A 9 0.34 -3.19 13.13
CA ALA A 9 1.12 -2.05 13.55
C ALA A 9 2.59 -2.50 13.67
N THR A 10 3.50 -1.82 12.98
CA THR A 10 4.93 -1.98 13.24
C THR A 10 5.27 -1.17 14.47
N ASP A 11 5.41 -1.83 15.61
CA ASP A 11 5.97 -1.23 16.83
C ASP A 11 7.43 -0.88 16.57
N THR A 12 7.77 0.40 16.76
CA THR A 12 9.16 0.81 17.02
C THR A 12 9.12 1.96 18.01
N ASP A 13 9.07 1.60 19.29
CA ASP A 13 9.43 2.49 20.39
C ASP A 13 10.94 2.76 20.34
N THR A 14 11.33 4.03 20.35
CA THR A 14 12.53 4.48 21.07
C THR A 14 12.32 5.93 21.47
N ASP A 15 12.01 6.13 22.76
CA ASP A 15 12.13 7.39 23.49
C ASP A 15 13.59 7.85 23.52
N THR A 16 13.84 9.14 23.25
CA THR A 16 14.84 9.92 23.99
C THR A 16 14.49 11.41 24.00
N ASP A 17 14.63 11.99 25.18
CA ASP A 17 14.12 13.27 25.66
C ASP A 17 15.08 14.47 25.39
N THR A 18 14.46 15.65 25.24
CA THR A 18 14.90 17.06 25.49
C THR A 18 16.09 17.69 24.75
N ALA A 19 15.80 18.77 23.99
CA ALA A 19 16.25 20.15 24.32
C ALA A 19 15.66 21.20 23.36
N ALA A 20 15.17 22.31 23.93
CA ALA A 20 14.62 23.47 23.22
C ALA A 20 15.72 24.37 22.63
N GLY A 21 15.50 24.86 21.42
CA GLY A 21 16.30 25.91 20.76
C GLY A 21 15.42 26.69 19.79
N THR A 22 15.26 27.99 20.05
CA THR A 22 14.46 28.95 19.28
C THR A 22 15.17 29.44 18.02
N GLY A 23 14.42 29.52 16.91
CA GLY A 23 14.63 30.47 15.82
C GLY A 23 15.15 29.87 14.51
N GLU A 24 14.29 29.82 13.50
CA GLU A 24 14.46 30.36 12.13
C GLU A 24 13.54 29.63 11.14
N GLY A 25 12.97 30.40 10.20
CA GLY A 25 11.98 29.92 9.24
C GLY A 25 12.52 28.79 8.39
N THR A 26 12.03 27.58 8.63
CA THR A 26 12.30 26.41 7.80
C THR A 26 11.12 26.23 6.86
N GLY A 27 11.35 26.40 5.55
CA GLY A 27 10.50 25.72 4.58
C GLY A 27 10.50 24.26 4.98
N ARG A 28 9.32 23.71 5.33
CA ARG A 28 9.20 22.32 5.78
C ARG A 28 9.88 21.45 4.74
N ALA A 29 11.06 20.93 5.05
CA ALA A 29 11.67 19.88 4.26
C ALA A 29 10.60 18.81 4.12
N ALA A 30 10.22 18.48 2.88
CA ALA A 30 9.23 17.45 2.64
C ALA A 30 9.69 16.20 3.42
N ALA A 31 8.82 15.67 4.28
CA ALA A 31 9.15 14.47 5.04
C ALA A 31 9.60 13.38 4.05
N PRO A 32 10.60 12.55 4.41
CA PRO A 32 11.13 11.56 3.49
C PRO A 32 10.00 10.63 3.04
N VAL A 33 9.77 10.57 1.73
CA VAL A 33 8.77 9.69 1.11
C VAL A 33 9.16 8.25 1.41
N ARG A 34 8.22 7.48 1.98
CA ARG A 34 8.42 6.05 2.22
C ARG A 34 8.03 5.26 0.97
N ARG A 35 8.81 4.26 0.59
CA ARG A 35 8.52 3.40 -0.56
C ARG A 35 8.16 2.00 -0.10
N PHE A 36 7.17 1.41 -0.74
CA PHE A 36 6.72 0.05 -0.46
C PHE A 36 6.66 -0.75 -1.75
N GLY A 37 7.40 -1.87 -1.76
CA GLY A 37 7.27 -2.92 -2.76
C GLY A 37 6.51 -4.10 -2.16
N LYS A 38 5.51 -4.65 -2.86
CA LYS A 38 4.84 -5.90 -2.46
C LYS A 38 4.61 -6.82 -3.64
N VAL A 39 4.45 -8.11 -3.37
CA VAL A 39 4.14 -9.11 -4.39
C VAL A 39 2.92 -9.95 -4.03
N ILE A 40 2.21 -10.39 -5.06
CA ILE A 40 1.14 -11.38 -4.97
C ILE A 40 1.12 -12.21 -6.26
N ARG A 41 0.46 -13.37 -6.27
CA ARG A 41 0.25 -14.12 -7.50
C ARG A 41 -1.12 -13.80 -8.10
N LEU A 42 -1.15 -13.62 -9.41
CA LEU A 42 -2.36 -13.58 -10.21
C LEU A 42 -2.81 -15.01 -10.50
N ARG A 43 -4.10 -15.28 -10.37
CA ARG A 43 -4.71 -16.54 -10.81
C ARG A 43 -4.80 -16.52 -12.34
N PRO A 44 -4.19 -17.49 -13.06
CA PRO A 44 -4.19 -17.50 -14.52
C PRO A 44 -5.59 -17.39 -15.13
N GLU A 45 -6.57 -18.09 -14.55
CA GLU A 45 -7.98 -18.12 -14.95
C GLU A 45 -8.71 -16.77 -14.82
N HIS A 46 -8.12 -15.80 -14.11
CA HIS A 46 -8.68 -14.47 -13.90
C HIS A 46 -7.81 -13.34 -14.47
N ARG A 47 -6.74 -13.68 -15.21
CA ARG A 47 -5.80 -12.70 -15.75
C ARG A 47 -6.47 -11.59 -16.53
N GLU A 48 -7.28 -11.94 -17.53
CA GLU A 48 -7.93 -10.93 -18.37
C GLU A 48 -8.88 -10.04 -17.58
N LYS A 49 -9.63 -10.62 -16.63
CA LYS A 49 -10.53 -9.88 -15.75
C LYS A 49 -9.74 -8.86 -14.93
N TYR A 50 -8.62 -9.27 -14.33
CA TYR A 50 -7.78 -8.39 -13.52
C TYR A 50 -7.22 -7.23 -14.34
N LEU A 51 -6.72 -7.51 -15.55
CA LEU A 51 -6.19 -6.49 -16.46
C LEU A 51 -7.27 -5.50 -16.91
N ARG A 52 -8.47 -5.99 -17.27
CA ARG A 52 -9.61 -5.12 -17.63
C ARG A 52 -10.03 -4.23 -16.48
N LEU A 53 -10.10 -4.76 -15.26
CA LEU A 53 -10.40 -3.95 -14.08
C LEU A 53 -9.35 -2.84 -13.90
N HIS A 54 -8.05 -3.18 -13.91
CA HIS A 54 -7.00 -2.19 -13.65
C HIS A 54 -6.74 -1.22 -14.81
N ALA A 55 -7.25 -1.50 -16.01
CA ALA A 55 -7.26 -0.55 -17.12
C ALA A 55 -8.30 0.58 -16.92
N ASP A 56 -9.33 0.37 -16.09
CA ASP A 56 -10.41 1.32 -15.82
C ASP A 56 -10.75 1.33 -14.33
N VAL A 57 -9.76 1.71 -13.52
CA VAL A 57 -9.93 1.79 -12.06
C VAL A 57 -10.94 2.89 -11.73
N TRP A 58 -11.87 2.58 -10.83
CA TRP A 58 -12.90 3.53 -10.43
C TRP A 58 -12.30 4.82 -9.86
N PRO A 59 -12.70 6.00 -10.34
CA PRO A 59 -12.15 7.28 -9.87
C PRO A 59 -12.25 7.48 -8.35
N ALA A 60 -13.31 6.96 -7.72
CA ALA A 60 -13.50 7.01 -6.28
C ALA A 60 -12.45 6.17 -5.51
N VAL A 61 -12.02 5.03 -6.03
CA VAL A 61 -10.94 4.23 -5.43
C VAL A 61 -9.61 4.98 -5.53
N LEU A 62 -9.33 5.59 -6.69
CA LEU A 62 -8.14 6.42 -6.89
C LEU A 62 -8.12 7.64 -5.95
N ALA A 63 -9.29 8.24 -5.71
CA ALA A 63 -9.44 9.34 -4.74
C ALA A 63 -9.13 8.87 -3.31
N THR A 64 -9.61 7.70 -2.89
CA THR A 64 -9.28 7.12 -1.58
C THR A 64 -7.79 6.83 -1.44
N ILE A 65 -7.16 6.19 -2.44
CA ILE A 65 -5.71 5.97 -2.49
C ILE A 65 -4.97 7.30 -2.33
N THR A 66 -5.40 8.32 -3.07
CA THR A 66 -4.81 9.66 -3.03
C THR A 66 -4.97 10.33 -1.67
N ALA A 67 -6.14 10.21 -1.05
CA ALA A 67 -6.43 10.77 0.27
C ALA A 67 -5.60 10.09 1.37
N CYS A 68 -5.29 8.80 1.22
CA CYS A 68 -4.47 8.00 2.12
C CYS A 68 -2.96 8.18 1.89
N GLY A 69 -2.53 9.29 1.28
CA GLY A 69 -1.11 9.62 1.13
C GLY A 69 -0.33 8.76 0.13
N LEU A 70 -0.98 7.82 -0.57
CA LEU A 70 -0.33 6.96 -1.57
C LEU A 70 -0.16 7.72 -2.89
N ARG A 71 1.03 7.65 -3.47
CA ARG A 71 1.48 8.35 -4.68
C ARG A 71 2.34 7.40 -5.53
N ASN A 72 2.53 7.76 -6.79
CA ASN A 72 3.35 7.00 -7.75
C ASN A 72 3.01 5.48 -7.77
N TYR A 73 1.73 5.14 -7.64
CA TYR A 73 1.30 3.75 -7.44
C TYR A 73 1.26 3.00 -8.76
N SER A 74 2.14 1.99 -8.91
CA SER A 74 2.23 1.13 -10.09
C SER A 74 2.07 -0.35 -9.71
N ILE A 75 1.44 -1.13 -10.58
CA ILE A 75 1.39 -2.60 -10.48
C ILE A 75 1.91 -3.18 -11.79
N PHE A 76 2.97 -3.98 -11.70
CA PHE A 76 3.63 -4.67 -12.80
C PHE A 76 3.23 -6.15 -12.80
N LEU A 77 3.24 -6.77 -13.97
CA LEU A 77 2.94 -8.19 -14.15
C LEU A 77 4.07 -8.88 -14.91
N GLN A 78 4.64 -9.94 -14.34
CA GLN A 78 5.58 -10.85 -15.00
C GLN A 78 5.11 -12.29 -14.77
N GLY A 79 4.86 -13.05 -15.85
CA GLY A 79 4.23 -14.36 -15.70
C GLY A 79 2.93 -14.20 -14.91
N ASP A 80 2.79 -14.90 -13.79
CA ASP A 80 1.67 -14.77 -12.85
C ASP A 80 2.04 -14.02 -11.56
N LEU A 81 3.16 -13.31 -11.54
CA LEU A 81 3.61 -12.51 -10.42
C LEU A 81 3.21 -11.05 -10.64
N LEU A 82 2.41 -10.51 -9.72
CA LEU A 82 2.11 -9.10 -9.62
C LEU A 82 3.08 -8.46 -8.64
N PHE A 83 3.74 -7.39 -9.06
CA PHE A 83 4.60 -6.55 -8.22
C PHE A 83 3.97 -5.17 -8.09
N SER A 84 3.68 -4.74 -6.88
CA SER A 84 3.16 -3.42 -6.58
C SER A 84 4.25 -2.53 -6.00
N TYR A 85 4.34 -1.30 -6.51
CA TYR A 85 5.26 -0.26 -6.04
C TYR A 85 4.45 0.99 -5.71
N VAL A 86 4.60 1.52 -4.51
CA VAL A 86 3.90 2.75 -4.09
C VAL A 86 4.78 3.61 -3.20
N GLU A 87 4.66 4.92 -3.38
CA GLU A 87 5.23 5.93 -2.51
C GLU A 87 4.17 6.39 -1.51
N TYR A 88 4.55 6.58 -0.26
CA TYR A 88 3.69 7.09 0.79
C TYR A 88 4.27 8.38 1.35
N ALA A 89 3.48 9.44 1.22
CA ALA A 89 3.83 10.80 1.62
C ALA A 89 3.01 11.30 2.82
N GLY A 90 2.33 10.40 3.55
CA GLY A 90 1.58 10.75 4.76
C GLY A 90 2.39 10.59 6.04
N ASP A 91 1.78 11.01 7.15
CA ASP A 91 2.41 11.02 8.47
C ASP A 91 2.17 9.69 9.22
N ASP A 92 0.95 9.13 9.16
CA ASP A 92 0.55 7.89 9.86
C ASP A 92 0.05 6.82 8.86
N TYR A 93 0.97 5.93 8.48
CA TYR A 93 0.70 4.86 7.53
C TYR A 93 -0.35 3.87 8.05
N ALA A 94 -0.33 3.55 9.35
CA ALA A 94 -1.25 2.58 9.93
C ALA A 94 -2.69 3.13 9.93
N ALA A 95 -2.87 4.39 10.33
CA ALA A 95 -4.16 5.05 10.29
C ALA A 95 -4.69 5.20 8.85
N ASP A 96 -3.82 5.54 7.90
CA ASP A 96 -4.21 5.67 6.49
C ASP A 96 -4.61 4.34 5.85
N MET A 97 -3.88 3.26 6.13
CA MET A 97 -4.26 1.92 5.65
C MET A 97 -5.55 1.43 6.30
N ALA A 98 -5.77 1.73 7.59
CA ALA A 98 -7.03 1.43 8.28
C ALA A 98 -8.21 2.20 7.67
N ARG A 99 -8.02 3.48 7.34
CA ARG A 99 -9.03 4.31 6.65
C ARG A 99 -9.38 3.75 5.28
N MET A 100 -8.37 3.39 4.47
CA MET A 100 -8.58 2.75 3.16
C MET A 100 -9.32 1.41 3.30
N ALA A 101 -9.02 0.62 4.33
CA ALA A 101 -9.69 -0.65 4.60
C ALA A 101 -11.15 -0.50 5.05
N ALA A 102 -11.48 0.64 5.68
CA ALA A 102 -12.83 0.97 6.11
C ALA A 102 -13.70 1.53 4.97
N ASP A 103 -13.09 2.12 3.93
CA ASP A 103 -13.79 2.75 2.81
C ASP A 103 -14.66 1.73 2.04
N PRO A 104 -15.99 1.93 1.96
CA PRO A 104 -16.90 0.99 1.33
C PRO A 104 -16.64 0.80 -0.17
N VAL A 105 -16.22 1.86 -0.88
CA VAL A 105 -15.95 1.78 -2.32
C VAL A 105 -14.71 0.94 -2.59
N THR A 106 -13.64 1.16 -1.82
CA THR A 106 -12.42 0.34 -1.86
C THR A 106 -12.71 -1.13 -1.54
N ARG A 107 -13.59 -1.40 -0.56
CA ARG A 107 -14.00 -2.78 -0.24
C ARG A 107 -14.77 -3.45 -1.38
N GLU A 108 -15.64 -2.73 -2.07
CA GLU A 108 -16.36 -3.27 -3.22
C GLU A 108 -15.41 -3.54 -4.39
N TRP A 109 -14.47 -2.63 -4.64
CA TRP A 109 -13.40 -2.85 -5.59
C TRP A 109 -12.61 -4.12 -5.29
N TRP A 110 -12.22 -4.33 -4.02
CA TRP A 110 -11.52 -5.53 -3.60
C TRP A 110 -12.34 -6.81 -3.77
N ARG A 111 -13.67 -6.78 -3.63
CA ARG A 111 -14.51 -7.95 -3.95
C ARG A 111 -14.38 -8.40 -5.41
N LEU A 112 -14.04 -7.50 -6.32
CA LEU A 112 -13.82 -7.83 -7.73
C LEU A 112 -12.40 -8.30 -8.01
N THR A 113 -11.40 -7.67 -7.37
CA THR A 113 -9.98 -7.92 -7.64
C THR A 113 -9.39 -9.07 -6.82
N ASP A 114 -9.81 -9.24 -5.55
CA ASP A 114 -9.26 -10.26 -4.64
C ASP A 114 -9.45 -11.69 -5.15
N PRO A 115 -10.60 -12.07 -5.75
CA PRO A 115 -10.74 -13.40 -6.33
C PRO A 115 -9.74 -13.67 -7.45
N CYS A 116 -9.23 -12.63 -8.12
CA CYS A 116 -8.22 -12.77 -9.16
C CYS A 116 -6.82 -13.07 -8.59
N GLN A 117 -6.62 -12.96 -7.28
CA GLN A 117 -5.31 -13.00 -6.64
C GLN A 117 -5.18 -14.22 -5.72
N GLN A 118 -3.93 -14.58 -5.41
CA GLN A 118 -3.59 -15.56 -4.39
C GLN A 118 -2.26 -15.21 -3.73
N GLN A 119 -2.16 -15.46 -2.43
CA GLN A 119 -0.93 -15.20 -1.68
C GLN A 119 0.26 -15.98 -2.28
N THR A 120 1.44 -15.38 -2.24
CA THR A 120 2.71 -16.05 -2.57
C THR A 120 3.10 -17.02 -1.45
N GLU A 121 4.06 -17.91 -1.73
CA GLU A 121 4.59 -18.84 -0.71
C GLU A 121 5.22 -18.12 0.50
N GLY A 122 5.78 -16.93 0.29
CA GLY A 122 6.29 -16.04 1.36
C GLY A 122 5.22 -15.18 2.03
N ALA A 123 3.98 -15.66 2.13
CA ALA A 123 2.90 -14.92 2.78
C ALA A 123 3.24 -14.61 4.25
N VAL A 124 3.03 -13.37 4.66
CA VAL A 124 3.13 -12.97 6.07
C VAL A 124 1.73 -12.99 6.67
N ALA A 125 1.60 -13.52 7.89
CA ALA A 125 0.32 -13.57 8.58
C ALA A 125 -0.25 -12.15 8.76
N GLY A 126 -1.53 -11.97 8.38
CA GLY A 126 -2.20 -10.66 8.41
C GLY A 126 -2.04 -9.83 7.13
N GLU A 127 -1.08 -10.15 6.25
CA GLU A 127 -0.87 -9.42 5.00
C GLU A 127 -1.38 -10.17 3.77
N TRP A 128 -2.20 -9.49 2.97
CA TRP A 128 -2.70 -10.07 1.72
C TRP A 128 -1.62 -10.10 0.63
N TRP A 129 -0.84 -9.02 0.51
CA TRP A 129 0.31 -8.92 -0.39
C TRP A 129 1.58 -9.06 0.43
N THR A 130 2.53 -9.88 -0.02
CA THR A 130 3.80 -10.10 0.69
C THR A 130 4.71 -8.88 0.53
N PRO A 131 5.17 -8.26 1.64
CA PRO A 131 6.08 -7.12 1.56
C PRO A 131 7.47 -7.54 1.06
N MET A 132 8.12 -6.63 0.35
CA MET A 132 9.50 -6.76 -0.10
C MET A 132 10.40 -5.80 0.67
N ARG A 133 11.66 -6.20 0.86
CA ARG A 133 12.69 -5.32 1.42
C ARG A 133 13.30 -4.47 0.32
N GLU A 134 13.22 -3.15 0.45
CA GLU A 134 14.05 -2.23 -0.34
C GLU A 134 15.52 -2.42 0.05
N VAL A 135 16.38 -2.69 -0.94
CA VAL A 135 17.82 -2.92 -0.73
C VAL A 135 18.69 -1.83 -1.36
N PHE A 136 18.11 -1.03 -2.26
CA PHE A 136 18.78 0.02 -3.00
C PHE A 136 17.74 1.02 -3.51
N HIS A 137 18.13 2.30 -3.54
CA HIS A 137 17.37 3.40 -4.13
C HIS A 137 18.34 4.47 -4.64
N HIS A 138 17.97 5.12 -5.74
CA HIS A 138 18.62 6.30 -6.29
C HIS A 138 17.54 7.24 -6.81
N ASP A 139 17.68 8.54 -6.55
CA ASP A 139 16.74 9.58 -6.97
C ASP A 139 16.90 9.97 -8.45
#